data_AF-A0A9D0VFB4-F1
#
_entry.id   AF-A0A9D0VFB4-F1
#
_cell.length_a   1.000
_cell.length_b   1.000
_cell.length_c   1.000
_cell.angle_alpha   90.00
_cell.angle_beta   90.00
_cell.angle_gamma   90.00
#
_symmetry.space_group_name_H-M   'P 1'
#
loop_
_entity.id
_entity.type
_entity.pdbx_description
1 polymer ?
#
loop_
_entity_poly.entity_id
_entity_poly.type
_entity_poly.pdbx_seq_one_letter_code
_entity_poly.pdbx_strand_id
1 'polypeptide(L)'
;MFQALAELGFRDAIPVEGRRYTIPTDLLSKDKLSAIRIDHVLCNDRIEVVDGAVIHSPDTERASDHHPVLLDFRLRADPAAT
;
A
#
# COMPACT_ATOMS: atom_id res chain seq x y z
N MET A 1 6.55 13.08 -0.30
CA MET A 1 6.32 11.66 0.07
C MET A 1 7.66 10.93 0.01
N PHE A 2 8.00 10.15 1.04
CA PHE A 2 9.28 9.43 1.30
C PHE A 2 10.52 9.82 0.47
N GLN A 3 10.95 11.07 0.51
CA GLN A 3 12.02 11.57 -0.36
C GLN A 3 13.33 10.80 -0.21
N ALA A 4 13.75 10.51 1.03
CA ALA A 4 14.95 9.72 1.29
C ALA A 4 14.89 8.30 0.70
N LEU A 5 13.69 7.69 0.62
CA LEU A 5 13.53 6.36 0.01
C LEU A 5 13.48 6.45 -1.52
N ALA A 6 12.92 7.53 -2.06
CA ALA A 6 12.97 7.82 -3.49
C ALA A 6 14.40 8.03 -3.99
N GLU A 7 15.26 8.68 -3.20
CA GLU A 7 16.69 8.82 -3.49
C GLU A 7 17.42 7.46 -3.55
N LEU A 8 16.87 6.44 -2.88
CA LEU A 8 17.36 5.05 -2.93
C LEU A 8 16.65 4.19 -4.00
N GLY A 9 15.85 4.81 -4.88
CA GLY A 9 15.15 4.11 -5.96
C GLY A 9 13.88 3.37 -5.53
N PHE A 10 13.33 3.66 -4.36
CA PHE A 10 12.04 3.12 -3.92
C PHE A 10 10.89 4.08 -4.19
N ARG A 11 9.75 3.53 -4.60
CA ARG A 11 8.49 4.26 -4.78
C ARG A 11 7.36 3.56 -4.03
N ASP A 12 6.32 4.32 -3.69
CA ASP A 12 5.06 3.74 -3.20
C ASP A 12 4.48 2.84 -4.30
N ALA A 13 4.30 1.56 -3.96
CA ALA A 13 3.84 0.54 -4.87
C ALA A 13 2.33 0.66 -5.14
N ILE A 14 1.56 1.33 -4.28
CA ILE A 14 0.10 1.43 -4.44
C ILE A 14 -0.24 2.52 -5.48
N PRO A 15 -0.89 2.14 -6.60
CA PRO A 15 -1.41 3.08 -7.60
C PRO A 15 -2.34 4.12 -6.97
N VAL A 16 -2.44 5.30 -7.57
CA VAL A 16 -3.18 6.44 -6.98
C VAL A 16 -4.65 6.09 -6.73
N GLU A 17 -5.26 5.38 -7.65
CA GLU A 17 -6.62 4.87 -7.63
C GLU A 17 -6.88 3.85 -6.50
N GLY A 18 -5.85 3.12 -6.07
CA GLY A 18 -5.94 2.14 -4.98
C GLY A 18 -5.69 2.73 -3.58
N ARG A 19 -5.34 4.03 -3.49
CA ARG A 19 -4.99 4.66 -2.21
C ARG A 19 -6.23 5.00 -1.41
N ARG A 20 -6.28 4.50 -0.18
CA ARG A 20 -7.26 4.89 0.86
C ARG A 20 -6.53 4.98 2.21
N TYR A 21 -7.20 5.51 3.22
CA TYR A 21 -6.68 5.44 4.59
C TYR A 21 -6.49 3.98 5.01
N THR A 22 -5.49 3.72 5.85
CA THR A 22 -5.25 2.38 6.42
C THR A 22 -5.67 2.32 7.88
N ILE A 23 -5.89 3.44 8.55
CA ILE A 23 -6.38 3.55 9.92
C ILE A 23 -7.33 4.77 10.03
N PRO A 24 -8.38 4.74 10.86
CA PRO A 24 -8.87 3.64 11.68
C PRO A 24 -9.89 2.75 10.98
N THR A 25 -9.90 1.47 11.33
CA THR A 25 -11.10 0.63 11.16
C THR A 25 -12.14 0.92 12.25
N ASP A 26 -13.33 0.35 12.15
CA ASP A 26 -14.44 0.49 13.09
C ASP A 26 -14.13 -0.08 14.48
N LEU A 27 -13.11 -0.93 14.61
CA LEU A 27 -12.59 -1.37 15.91
C LEU A 27 -12.03 -0.21 16.72
N LEU A 28 -11.34 0.74 16.06
CA LEU A 28 -10.72 1.88 16.73
C LEU A 28 -11.64 3.10 16.73
N SER A 29 -12.29 3.41 15.61
CA SER A 29 -13.23 4.52 15.50
C SER A 29 -14.16 4.35 14.31
N LYS A 30 -15.46 4.56 14.52
CA LYS A 30 -16.45 4.67 13.44
C LYS A 30 -16.43 6.03 12.75
N ASP A 31 -15.89 7.06 13.41
CA ASP A 31 -15.64 8.36 12.79
C ASP A 31 -14.30 8.32 12.05
N LYS A 32 -14.34 8.61 10.74
CA LYS A 32 -13.20 8.54 9.83
C LYS A 32 -12.68 9.92 9.41
N LEU A 33 -13.13 11.02 10.05
CA LEU A 33 -12.72 12.39 9.69
C LEU A 33 -11.21 12.62 9.76
N SER A 34 -10.53 11.94 10.69
CA SER A 34 -9.07 11.99 10.88
C SER A 34 -8.34 10.78 10.30
N ALA A 35 -8.99 10.01 9.43
CA ALA A 35 -8.39 8.80 8.88
C ALA A 35 -7.16 9.13 8.02
N ILE A 36 -6.11 8.34 8.18
CA ILE A 36 -4.83 8.53 7.51
C ILE A 36 -4.32 7.22 6.92
N ARG A 37 -3.43 7.33 5.94
CA ARG A 37 -2.69 6.20 5.40
C ARG A 37 -1.28 6.24 5.96
N ILE A 38 -0.94 5.27 6.79
CA ILE A 38 0.39 5.13 7.39
C ILE A 38 1.07 3.81 7.04
N ASP A 39 0.33 2.86 6.47
CA ASP A 39 0.88 1.61 5.96
C ASP A 39 1.15 1.74 4.47
N HIS A 40 2.38 1.37 4.08
CA HIS A 40 2.87 1.51 2.72
C HIS A 40 3.64 0.26 2.31
N VAL A 41 3.47 -0.13 1.05
CA VAL A 41 4.37 -1.08 0.38
C VAL A 41 5.27 -0.28 -0.55
N LEU A 42 6.58 -0.42 -0.39
CA LEU A 42 7.56 0.26 -1.22
C LEU A 42 8.23 -0.73 -2.15
N CYS A 43 8.41 -0.35 -3.42
CA CYS A 43 9.06 -1.20 -4.41
C CYS A 43 10.10 -0.42 -5.22
N ASN A 44 11.09 -1.13 -5.75
CA ASN A 44 12.07 -0.58 -6.69
C ASN A 44 11.68 -0.93 -8.14
N ASP A 45 12.54 -0.57 -9.10
CA ASP A 45 12.28 -0.78 -10.53
C ASP A 45 12.34 -2.25 -10.99
N ARG A 46 12.74 -3.18 -10.11
CA ARG A 46 12.67 -4.62 -10.40
C ARG A 46 11.29 -5.21 -10.15
N ILE A 47 10.37 -4.43 -9.59
CA ILE A 47 8.99 -4.83 -9.34
C ILE A 47 8.07 -4.08 -10.31
N GLU A 48 7.37 -4.84 -11.14
CA GLU A 48 6.22 -4.36 -11.88
C GLU A 48 4.97 -4.54 -11.01
N VAL A 49 4.27 -3.44 -10.72
CA VAL A 49 2.98 -3.50 -10.02
C VAL A 49 1.90 -3.75 -11.06
N VAL A 50 1.13 -4.81 -10.87
CA VAL A 50 -0.02 -5.18 -11.71
C VAL A 50 -1.30 -4.54 -11.18
N ASP A 51 -1.52 -4.63 -9.87
CA ASP A 51 -2.62 -3.99 -9.16
C ASP A 51 -2.20 -3.72 -7.70
N GLY A 52 -2.90 -2.83 -7.01
CA GLY A 52 -2.69 -2.59 -5.59
C GLY A 52 -3.77 -1.72 -4.98
N ALA A 53 -4.23 -2.09 -3.79
CA ALA A 53 -5.27 -1.36 -3.09
C ALA A 53 -5.19 -1.54 -1.57
N VAL A 54 -5.77 -0.58 -0.85
CA VAL A 54 -6.12 -0.78 0.56
C VAL A 54 -7.52 -1.40 0.61
N ILE A 55 -7.64 -2.59 1.21
CA ILE A 55 -8.89 -3.35 1.18
C ILE A 55 -9.82 -2.87 2.30
N HIS A 56 -10.95 -2.30 1.89
CA HIS A 56 -12.01 -1.86 2.79
C HIS A 56 -13.22 -2.76 2.56
N SER A 57 -13.60 -3.50 3.58
CA SER A 57 -14.74 -4.41 3.61
C SER A 57 -15.26 -4.55 5.05
N PRO A 58 -16.50 -5.02 5.24
CA PRO A 58 -17.04 -5.29 6.58
C PRO A 58 -16.19 -6.25 7.42
N ASP A 59 -15.45 -7.14 6.78
CA ASP A 59 -14.56 -8.07 7.48
C ASP A 59 -13.28 -7.38 7.93
N THR A 60 -12.65 -6.58 7.06
CA THR A 60 -11.46 -5.81 7.43
C THR A 60 -11.75 -4.76 8.52
N GLU A 61 -12.97 -4.22 8.56
CA GLU A 61 -13.40 -3.28 9.62
C GLU A 61 -13.40 -3.91 11.02
N ARG A 62 -13.46 -5.25 11.10
CA ARG A 62 -13.57 -6.03 12.35
C ARG A 62 -12.34 -6.87 12.66
N ALA A 63 -11.37 -6.93 11.74
CA ALA A 63 -10.24 -7.85 11.83
C ALA A 63 -9.01 -7.26 12.56
N SER A 64 -8.78 -5.96 12.43
CA SER A 64 -7.65 -5.23 12.99
C SER A 64 -8.00 -3.75 13.09
N ASP A 65 -7.26 -2.94 13.84
CA ASP A 65 -7.37 -1.47 13.84
C ASP A 65 -6.91 -0.84 12.51
N HIS A 66 -6.20 -1.61 11.68
CA HIS A 66 -5.75 -1.23 10.34
C HIS A 66 -6.38 -2.06 9.22
N HIS A 67 -6.67 -1.41 8.09
CA HIS A 67 -7.02 -2.09 6.84
C HIS A 67 -5.77 -2.67 6.16
N PRO A 68 -5.86 -3.88 5.57
CA PRO A 68 -4.74 -4.48 4.88
C PRO A 68 -4.44 -3.77 3.56
N VAL A 69 -3.16 -3.72 3.21
CA VAL A 69 -2.65 -3.24 1.92
C VAL A 69 -2.31 -4.48 1.09
N LEU A 70 -2.95 -4.61 -0.08
CA LEU A 70 -2.74 -5.71 -1.00
C LEU A 70 -2.03 -5.22 -2.27
N LEU A 71 -1.09 -6.01 -2.77
CA LEU A 71 -0.34 -5.73 -3.98
C LEU A 71 -0.24 -6.99 -4.84
N ASP A 72 -0.67 -6.89 -6.10
CA ASP A 72 -0.36 -7.87 -7.13
C ASP A 72 0.83 -7.36 -7.95
N PHE A 73 1.88 -8.16 -8.05
CA PHE A 73 3.12 -7.74 -8.70
C PHE A 73 3.82 -8.87 -9.45
N ARG A 74 4.76 -8.47 -10.32
CA ARG A 74 5.67 -9.36 -11.02
C ARG A 74 7.10 -8.90 -10.79
N LEU A 75 8.01 -9.87 -10.78
CA LEU A 75 9.44 -9.58 -10.85
C LEU A 75 9.81 -9.31 -12.31
N ARG A 76 10.51 -8.21 -12.56
CA ARG A 76 11.15 -7.99 -13.85
C ARG A 76 12.40 -8.86 -13.95
N ALA A 77 12.66 -9.40 -15.13
CA ALA A 77 13.89 -10.15 -15.39
C ALA A 77 15.11 -9.26 -15.13
N ASP A 78 16.19 -9.84 -14.60
CA ASP A 78 17.44 -9.11 -14.41
C ASP A 78 18.10 -8.89 -15.79
N PRO A 79 18.30 -7.64 -16.24
CA PRO A 79 18.98 -7.39 -17.51
C PRO A 79 20.42 -7.92 -17.53
N ALA A 80 21.04 -8.18 -16.37
CA ALA A 80 22.38 -8.72 -16.26
C ALA A 80 22.46 -10.25 -16.30
N ALA A 81 21.31 -10.94 -16.37
CA ALA A 81 21.24 -12.41 -16.39
C ALA A 81 21.16 -13.02 -17.81
N THR A 82 21.38 -12.21 -18.86
CA THR A 82 21.44 -12.63 -20.27
C THR A 82 22.82 -12.43 -20.88
#